data_AF-A0A6V7CDS7-F1
#
_entry.id   AF-A0A6V7CDS7-F1
#
_cell.length_a   1.000
_cell.length_b   1.000
_cell.length_c   1.000
_cell.angle_alpha   90.00
_cell.angle_beta   90.00
_cell.angle_gamma   90.00
#
_symmetry.space_group_name_H-M   'P 1'
#
loop_
_entity.id
_entity.type
_entity.pdbx_description
1 polymer ?
#
loop_
_entity_poly.entity_id
_entity_poly.type
_entity_poly.pdbx_seq_one_letter_code
_entity_poly.pdbx_strand_id
1 'polypeptide(L)'
;MRELTNEELFLVAGAAAAADVDPSEPPTEIPPIVVNPPTSPPPSPPPTIPPSPPVEQPGPITPPGTGGGGLPNPTDKNTTTDLGAEVDVIVNKSATLEGLVQLAQAKGFQIETSDTYSRTEYAATGGGTVYIKTYASPSDTAAQLTHELGHTLFDGEWNTVADRASAINMGLATEGEATIYSIAVQRELTAQGVSFNIPAAPANVASYNATYDAYQAGQINWDAASAQIGESFRNGERIDVNGTPANAADDITYEQYYGSYWDSKHPPAG
;
A
#
# COMPACT_ATOMS: atom_id res chain seq x y z
N MET A 1 -1.09 -8.77 13.19
CA MET A 1 -0.89 -7.37 12.81
C MET A 1 -0.74 -6.54 14.06
N ARG A 2 0.25 -5.63 14.06
CA ARG A 2 0.50 -4.73 15.18
C ARG A 2 -0.32 -3.45 14.99
N GLU A 3 -0.88 -2.91 16.07
CA GLU A 3 -1.42 -1.56 16.07
C GLU A 3 -0.32 -0.55 15.70
N LEU A 4 -0.55 0.24 14.65
CA LEU A 4 0.31 1.36 14.29
C LEU A 4 0.56 2.21 15.55
N THR A 5 1.80 2.68 15.73
CA THR A 5 2.11 3.62 16.82
C THR A 5 1.34 4.93 16.63
N ASN A 6 1.12 5.69 17.70
CA ASN A 6 0.49 7.02 17.60
C ASN A 6 1.24 7.97 16.64
N GLU A 7 2.54 7.77 16.45
CA GLU A 7 3.35 8.51 15.48
C GLU A 7 3.05 8.06 14.05
N GLU A 8 2.99 6.74 13.78
CA GLU A 8 2.58 6.20 12.48
C GLU A 8 1.13 6.54 12.15
N LEU A 9 0.23 6.48 13.13
CA LEU A 9 -1.13 6.99 13.05
C LEU A 9 -1.16 8.50 12.82
N PHE A 10 -0.28 9.30 13.40
CA PHE A 10 -0.29 10.76 13.15
C PHE A 10 0.24 11.09 11.75
N LEU A 11 1.21 10.34 11.24
CA LEU A 11 1.71 10.48 9.87
C LEU A 11 0.70 9.98 8.83
N VAL A 12 -0.08 8.95 9.13
CA VAL A 12 -1.06 8.34 8.22
C VAL A 12 -2.48 8.92 8.38
N ALA A 13 -2.89 9.27 9.60
CA ALA A 13 -4.24 9.72 9.97
C ALA A 13 -4.40 11.24 10.04
N GLY A 14 -3.53 12.01 9.38
CA GLY A 14 -3.81 13.42 9.05
C GLY A 14 -5.13 13.64 8.26
N ALA A 15 -5.88 12.56 7.95
CA ALA A 15 -7.09 12.57 7.15
C ALA A 15 -8.38 12.01 7.82
N ALA A 16 -8.42 11.58 9.09
CA ALA A 16 -9.64 10.91 9.61
C ALA A 16 -10.15 11.25 11.03
N ALA A 17 -9.48 12.10 11.82
CA ALA A 17 -10.01 12.43 13.15
C ALA A 17 -9.71 13.88 13.58
N ALA A 18 -10.50 14.82 13.06
CA ALA A 18 -10.73 16.09 13.73
C ALA A 18 -12.10 16.05 14.42
N ALA A 19 -12.18 15.33 15.54
CA ALA A 19 -13.22 15.54 16.54
C ALA A 19 -12.76 15.01 17.89
N ASP A 20 -12.41 15.95 18.78
CA ASP A 20 -12.41 15.81 20.24
C ASP A 20 -11.34 14.88 20.86
N VAL A 21 -10.12 15.40 21.00
CA VAL A 21 -9.19 14.94 22.04
C VAL A 21 -8.83 16.14 22.92
N ASP A 22 -9.31 16.11 24.16
CA ASP A 22 -9.04 17.09 25.20
C ASP A 22 -7.54 17.03 25.59
N PRO A 23 -6.75 18.11 25.41
CA PRO A 23 -5.31 18.12 25.66
C PRO A 23 -4.92 18.19 27.15
N SER A 24 -5.84 17.92 28.09
CA SER A 24 -5.62 18.16 29.53
C SER A 24 -5.16 16.95 30.36
N GLU A 25 -5.04 15.74 29.81
CA GLU A 25 -4.54 14.59 30.57
C GLU A 25 -3.02 14.34 30.37
N PRO A 26 -2.20 14.34 31.44
CA PRO A 26 -0.76 14.06 31.32
C PRO A 26 -0.48 12.56 31.15
N PRO A 27 0.55 12.16 30.38
CA PRO A 27 0.89 10.77 30.19
C PRO A 27 1.55 10.18 31.45
N THR A 28 0.99 9.08 31.94
CA THR A 28 1.58 8.27 33.03
C THR A 28 2.78 7.48 32.51
N GLU A 29 3.95 7.64 33.14
CA GLU A 29 5.19 6.89 32.84
C GLU A 29 5.04 5.38 33.12
N ILE A 30 5.59 4.54 32.24
CA ILE A 30 5.81 3.09 32.48
C ILE A 30 7.31 2.80 32.27
N PRO A 31 7.98 2.08 33.19
CA PRO A 31 9.45 1.91 33.19
C PRO A 31 9.98 0.94 32.11
N PRO A 32 11.27 1.01 31.74
CA PRO A 32 11.83 0.29 30.60
C PRO A 32 12.01 -1.20 30.89
N ILE A 33 11.48 -2.05 30.00
CA ILE A 33 11.77 -3.49 29.96
C ILE A 33 13.01 -3.70 29.09
N VAL A 34 14.10 -4.15 29.71
CA VAL A 34 15.30 -4.63 29.02
C VAL A 34 15.13 -6.11 28.69
N VAL A 35 15.25 -6.49 27.42
CA VAL A 35 15.33 -7.89 27.01
C VAL A 35 16.61 -8.10 26.19
N ASN A 36 17.54 -8.90 26.72
CA ASN A 36 18.69 -9.40 25.97
C ASN A 36 18.22 -10.52 25.02
N PRO A 37 18.55 -10.46 23.72
CA PRO A 37 18.11 -11.47 22.75
C PRO A 37 18.94 -12.76 22.85
N PRO A 38 18.33 -13.96 22.66
CA PRO A 38 19.07 -15.17 22.34
C PRO A 38 19.54 -15.12 20.88
N THR A 39 20.71 -15.70 20.61
CA THR A 39 21.30 -15.81 19.27
C THR A 39 20.50 -16.77 18.38
N SER A 40 19.58 -16.21 17.59
CA SER A 40 18.88 -16.90 16.50
C SER A 40 19.67 -16.79 15.18
N PRO A 41 19.55 -17.76 14.25
CA PRO A 41 20.10 -17.63 12.89
C PRO A 41 19.49 -16.41 12.18
N PRO A 42 20.16 -15.87 11.14
CA PRO A 42 19.70 -14.66 10.46
C PRO A 42 18.28 -14.85 9.91
N PRO A 43 17.39 -13.85 10.04
CA PRO A 43 16.04 -13.91 9.48
C PRO A 43 16.12 -14.09 7.96
N SER A 44 15.27 -14.96 7.42
CA SER A 44 15.05 -15.05 5.98
C SER A 44 14.54 -13.71 5.44
N PRO A 45 14.90 -13.32 4.20
CA PRO A 45 14.36 -12.10 3.63
C PRO A 45 12.83 -12.23 3.43
N PRO A 46 12.03 -11.24 3.84
CA PRO A 46 10.60 -11.14 3.52
C PRO A 46 10.28 -11.33 2.02
N PRO A 47 9.04 -11.71 1.66
CA PRO A 47 8.62 -11.82 0.26
C PRO A 47 8.75 -10.50 -0.45
N THR A 48 9.13 -10.56 -1.72
CA THR A 48 8.69 -9.56 -2.67
C THR A 48 7.17 -9.67 -2.77
N ILE A 49 6.46 -8.56 -2.61
CA ILE A 49 5.02 -8.51 -2.84
C ILE A 49 4.75 -8.76 -4.32
N PRO A 50 3.65 -9.45 -4.70
CA PRO A 50 3.29 -9.60 -6.09
C PRO A 50 3.22 -8.24 -6.80
N PRO A 51 3.36 -8.23 -8.13
CA PRO A 51 3.13 -7.02 -8.89
C PRO A 51 1.77 -6.41 -8.52
N SER A 52 1.71 -5.11 -8.24
CA SER A 52 0.42 -4.41 -8.16
C SER A 52 -0.39 -4.70 -9.43
N PRO A 53 -1.72 -4.88 -9.33
CA PRO A 53 -2.56 -5.03 -10.51
C PRO A 53 -2.31 -3.88 -11.49
N PRO A 54 -2.32 -4.15 -12.81
CA PRO A 54 -2.19 -3.07 -13.78
C PRO A 54 -3.40 -2.15 -13.67
N VAL A 55 -3.18 -0.84 -13.74
CA VAL A 55 -4.27 0.09 -14.04
C VAL A 55 -4.78 -0.24 -15.45
N GLU A 56 -6.00 -0.77 -15.57
CA GLU A 56 -6.65 -0.85 -16.88
C GLU A 56 -6.89 0.57 -17.37
N GLN A 57 -6.13 0.99 -18.39
CA GLN A 57 -6.27 2.30 -19.00
C GLN A 57 -7.63 2.38 -19.73
N PRO A 58 -8.59 3.21 -19.27
CA PRO A 58 -9.75 3.52 -20.10
C PRO A 58 -9.24 4.25 -21.35
N GLY A 59 -9.88 4.02 -22.51
CA GLY A 59 -9.52 4.66 -23.78
C GLY A 59 -9.34 6.18 -23.66
N PRO A 60 -8.61 6.83 -24.60
CA PRO A 60 -8.07 8.17 -24.41
C PRO A 60 -9.15 9.19 -24.02
N ILE A 61 -9.10 9.60 -22.75
CA ILE A 61 -9.87 10.73 -22.24
C ILE A 61 -9.02 11.97 -22.42
N THR A 62 -9.46 12.87 -23.31
CA THR A 62 -8.85 14.20 -23.47
C THR A 62 -8.95 14.98 -22.16
N PRO A 63 -7.84 15.49 -21.61
CA PRO A 63 -7.89 16.34 -20.41
C PRO A 63 -8.58 17.67 -20.75
N PRO A 64 -9.46 18.20 -19.89
CA PRO A 64 -9.79 19.62 -19.93
C PRO A 64 -8.55 20.44 -19.55
N GLY A 65 -8.25 21.45 -20.37
CA GLY A 65 -7.06 22.28 -20.26
C GLY A 65 -6.98 23.12 -18.98
N THR A 66 -5.74 23.24 -18.49
CA THR A 66 -5.09 24.35 -17.78
C THR A 66 -5.97 25.47 -17.21
N GLY A 67 -5.94 25.63 -15.88
CA GLY A 67 -6.28 26.90 -15.24
C GLY A 67 -6.30 26.85 -13.72
N GLY A 68 -5.28 27.41 -13.06
CA GLY A 68 -5.35 27.80 -11.65
C GLY A 68 -4.09 27.53 -10.83
N GLY A 69 -3.04 28.32 -11.03
CA GLY A 69 -1.90 28.36 -10.12
C GLY A 69 -2.33 28.91 -8.76
N GLY A 70 -2.63 28.02 -7.81
CA GLY A 70 -2.63 28.32 -6.40
C GLY A 70 -1.19 28.37 -5.89
N LEU A 71 -0.83 29.44 -5.18
CA LEU A 71 0.46 29.56 -4.50
C LEU A 71 0.61 28.44 -3.45
N PRO A 72 1.83 27.89 -3.25
CA PRO A 72 2.08 26.85 -2.27
C PRO A 72 1.75 27.33 -0.85
N ASN A 73 1.16 26.45 -0.05
CA ASN A 73 0.79 26.73 1.33
C ASN A 73 2.06 26.59 2.20
N PRO A 74 2.38 27.54 3.10
CA PRO A 74 3.64 27.54 3.87
C PRO A 74 3.82 26.37 4.86
N THR A 75 2.87 25.44 4.94
CA THR A 75 2.94 24.20 5.73
C THR A 75 3.22 22.95 4.88
N ASP A 76 3.32 23.09 3.56
CA ASP A 76 3.60 21.98 2.64
C ASP A 76 5.08 21.56 2.80
N LYS A 77 5.33 20.43 3.46
CA LYS A 77 6.64 19.78 3.37
C LYS A 77 6.69 19.17 1.98
N ASN A 78 7.37 19.83 1.03
CA ASN A 78 7.53 19.32 -0.34
C ASN A 78 8.16 17.92 -0.34
N THR A 79 7.32 16.91 -0.29
CA THR A 79 7.70 15.50 -0.30
C THR A 79 8.04 15.12 -1.72
N THR A 80 9.21 14.52 -1.92
CA THR A 80 9.72 14.12 -3.24
C THR A 80 9.84 12.61 -3.32
N THR A 81 9.45 12.03 -4.46
CA THR A 81 9.39 10.57 -4.66
C THR A 81 10.39 10.05 -5.69
N ASP A 82 11.23 10.91 -6.27
CA ASP A 82 12.12 10.60 -7.40
C ASP A 82 11.41 10.06 -8.67
N LEU A 83 10.08 10.13 -8.72
CA LEU A 83 9.25 9.73 -9.87
C LEU A 83 8.91 10.91 -10.82
N GLY A 84 9.39 12.11 -10.49
CA GLY A 84 9.22 13.33 -11.26
C GLY A 84 8.25 14.33 -10.64
N ALA A 85 8.45 15.61 -10.97
CA ALA A 85 7.75 16.73 -10.33
C ALA A 85 6.22 16.68 -10.44
N GLU A 86 5.67 16.10 -11.51
CA GLU A 86 4.22 15.97 -11.67
C GLU A 86 3.62 14.94 -10.69
N VAL A 87 4.35 13.87 -10.37
CA VAL A 87 3.96 12.90 -9.34
C VAL A 87 4.09 13.54 -7.97
N ASP A 88 5.17 14.27 -7.70
CA ASP A 88 5.36 15.00 -6.44
C ASP A 88 4.19 15.98 -6.18
N VAL A 89 3.71 16.70 -7.21
CA VAL A 89 2.54 17.59 -7.07
C VAL A 89 1.28 16.82 -6.65
N ILE A 90 1.07 15.60 -7.14
CA ILE A 90 -0.07 14.76 -6.75
C ILE A 90 0.09 14.25 -5.31
N VAL A 91 1.30 13.81 -4.95
CA VAL A 91 1.64 13.36 -3.59
C VAL A 91 1.34 14.45 -2.57
N ASN A 92 1.82 15.67 -2.81
CA ASN A 92 1.63 16.81 -1.90
C ASN A 92 0.18 17.35 -1.89
N LYS A 93 -0.75 16.78 -2.67
CA LYS A 93 -2.19 17.11 -2.61
C LYS A 93 -2.97 16.17 -1.70
N SER A 94 -2.45 14.99 -1.38
CA SER A 94 -3.13 14.02 -0.53
C SER A 94 -2.33 13.85 0.76
N ALA A 95 -2.94 14.21 1.89
CA ALA A 95 -2.29 14.06 3.19
C ALA A 95 -1.95 12.59 3.47
N THR A 96 -2.83 11.67 3.06
CA THR A 96 -2.57 10.24 3.17
C THR A 96 -1.37 9.81 2.31
N LEU A 97 -1.31 10.22 1.03
CA LEU A 97 -0.21 9.84 0.14
C LEU A 97 1.12 10.46 0.57
N GLU A 98 1.12 11.74 0.96
CA GLU A 98 2.30 12.41 1.51
C GLU A 98 2.81 11.68 2.76
N GLY A 99 1.91 11.36 3.68
CA GLY A 99 2.20 10.62 4.91
C GLY A 99 2.78 9.23 4.65
N LEU A 100 2.22 8.49 3.69
CA LEU A 100 2.72 7.19 3.27
C LEU A 100 4.15 7.27 2.71
N VAL A 101 4.45 8.28 1.88
CA VAL A 101 5.83 8.49 1.36
C VAL A 101 6.79 8.79 2.52
N GLN A 102 6.42 9.73 3.39
CA GLN A 102 7.28 10.12 4.52
C GLN A 102 7.54 8.94 5.46
N LEU A 103 6.52 8.12 5.72
CA LEU A 103 6.64 6.93 6.56
C LEU A 103 7.52 5.87 5.91
N ALA A 104 7.33 5.56 4.62
CA ALA A 104 8.18 4.62 3.91
C ALA A 104 9.66 5.04 3.95
N GLN A 105 9.94 6.33 3.68
CA GLN A 105 11.30 6.88 3.75
C GLN A 105 11.87 6.80 5.17
N ALA A 106 11.08 7.10 6.20
CA ALA A 106 11.48 6.99 7.60
C ALA A 106 11.79 5.53 8.01
N LYS A 107 11.06 4.56 7.43
CA LYS A 107 11.32 3.12 7.59
C LYS A 107 12.50 2.61 6.74
N GLY A 108 13.16 3.49 5.98
CA GLY A 108 14.33 3.16 5.18
C GLY A 108 14.01 2.58 3.80
N PHE A 109 12.79 2.75 3.30
CA PHE A 109 12.47 2.41 1.92
C PHE A 109 12.96 3.49 0.96
N GLN A 110 13.56 3.07 -0.15
CA GLN A 110 13.83 3.91 -1.31
C GLN A 110 12.69 3.78 -2.32
N ILE A 111 12.42 4.83 -3.09
CA ILE A 111 11.46 4.78 -4.20
C ILE A 111 12.27 4.81 -5.50
N GLU A 112 12.07 3.82 -6.37
CA GLU A 112 12.78 3.70 -7.64
C GLU A 112 11.80 3.43 -8.78
N THR A 113 12.16 3.82 -10.00
CA THR A 113 11.38 3.49 -11.19
C THR A 113 11.63 2.05 -11.66
N SER A 114 10.65 1.45 -12.33
CA SER A 114 10.79 0.14 -12.98
C SER A 114 10.07 0.12 -14.33
N ASP A 115 10.66 -0.54 -15.33
CA ASP A 115 10.06 -0.63 -16.67
C ASP A 115 9.03 -1.78 -16.81
N THR A 116 8.99 -2.70 -15.85
CA THR A 116 8.20 -3.95 -15.97
C THR A 116 6.88 -3.86 -15.22
N TYR A 117 6.95 -3.75 -13.90
CA TYR A 117 5.81 -3.74 -13.00
C TYR A 117 6.19 -3.09 -11.67
N SER A 118 5.18 -2.59 -10.96
CA SER A 118 5.37 -2.04 -9.62
C SER A 118 5.42 -3.18 -8.61
N ARG A 119 6.31 -3.08 -7.61
CA ARG A 119 6.42 -4.05 -6.51
C ARG A 119 7.14 -3.45 -5.32
N THR A 120 6.92 -4.02 -4.15
CA THR A 120 7.66 -3.70 -2.93
C THR A 120 8.60 -4.85 -2.57
N GLU A 121 9.88 -4.54 -2.46
CA GLU A 121 10.93 -5.45 -2.00
C GLU A 121 11.41 -5.00 -0.62
N TYR A 122 11.43 -5.94 0.33
CA TYR A 122 11.89 -5.67 1.68
C TYR A 122 13.33 -6.17 1.87
N ALA A 123 14.15 -5.36 2.55
CA ALA A 123 15.49 -5.76 2.93
C ALA A 123 15.47 -6.62 4.20
N ALA A 124 16.42 -7.55 4.33
CA ALA A 124 16.52 -8.43 5.51
C ALA A 124 16.79 -7.68 6.83
N THR A 125 17.27 -6.45 6.75
CA THR A 125 17.60 -5.59 7.89
C THR A 125 16.52 -4.54 8.21
N GLY A 126 15.35 -4.64 7.58
CA GLY A 126 14.31 -3.60 7.59
C GLY A 126 14.49 -2.58 6.47
N GLY A 127 13.39 -1.91 6.10
CA GLY A 127 13.31 -1.04 4.92
C GLY A 127 13.28 -1.84 3.61
N GLY A 128 13.72 -1.23 2.51
CA GLY A 128 13.73 -1.88 1.21
C GLY A 128 13.66 -0.93 0.02
N THR A 129 13.09 -1.40 -1.08
CA THR A 129 12.86 -0.60 -2.28
C THR A 129 11.43 -0.78 -2.78
N VAL A 130 10.76 0.35 -3.00
CA VAL A 130 9.47 0.47 -3.66
C VAL A 130 9.73 0.76 -5.14
N TYR A 131 9.57 -0.25 -5.99
CA TYR A 131 9.73 -0.13 -7.43
C TYR A 131 8.41 0.27 -8.07
N ILE A 132 8.37 1.38 -8.81
CA ILE A 132 7.16 1.91 -9.43
C ILE A 132 7.29 1.91 -10.95
N LYS A 133 6.32 1.27 -11.60
CA LYS A 133 6.12 1.44 -13.04
C LYS A 133 5.60 2.83 -13.35
N THR A 134 6.32 3.56 -14.18
CA THR A 134 5.90 4.89 -14.63
C THR A 134 4.97 4.80 -15.84
N TYR A 135 3.93 5.62 -15.84
CA TYR A 135 2.95 5.73 -16.91
C TYR A 135 2.99 7.14 -17.53
N ALA A 136 2.44 7.27 -18.74
CA ALA A 136 2.29 8.60 -19.36
C ALA A 136 1.39 9.54 -18.52
N SER A 137 0.48 8.98 -17.72
CA SER A 137 -0.32 9.68 -16.74
C SER A 137 0.42 9.73 -15.39
N PRO A 138 0.76 10.92 -14.87
CA PRO A 138 1.32 11.05 -13.52
C PRO A 138 0.38 10.49 -12.45
N SER A 139 -0.93 10.58 -12.67
CA SER A 139 -1.92 10.03 -11.74
C SER A 139 -1.91 8.51 -11.70
N ASP A 140 -1.68 7.82 -12.83
CA ASP A 140 -1.60 6.36 -12.83
C ASP A 140 -0.29 5.90 -12.17
N THR A 141 0.79 6.65 -12.36
CA THR A 141 2.06 6.43 -11.65
C THR A 141 1.89 6.62 -10.13
N ALA A 142 1.22 7.69 -9.70
CA ALA A 142 0.92 7.95 -8.31
C ALA A 142 -0.05 6.92 -7.70
N ALA A 143 -0.98 6.38 -8.50
CA ALA A 143 -1.87 5.29 -8.09
C ALA A 143 -1.07 4.02 -7.75
N GLN A 144 -0.15 3.59 -8.63
CA GLN A 144 0.74 2.48 -8.33
C GLN A 144 1.61 2.76 -7.11
N LEU A 145 2.17 3.98 -7.01
CA LEU A 145 2.95 4.39 -5.84
C LEU A 145 2.14 4.21 -4.56
N THR A 146 0.88 4.61 -4.54
CA THR A 146 0.02 4.50 -3.36
C THR A 146 -0.15 3.04 -2.92
N HIS A 147 -0.44 2.14 -3.87
CA HIS A 147 -0.61 0.71 -3.56
C HIS A 147 0.68 0.12 -2.98
N GLU A 148 1.82 0.40 -3.61
CA GLU A 148 3.10 -0.12 -3.14
C GLU A 148 3.55 0.47 -1.80
N LEU A 149 3.29 1.76 -1.56
CA LEU A 149 3.56 2.35 -0.25
C LEU A 149 2.71 1.71 0.85
N GLY A 150 1.47 1.31 0.55
CA GLY A 150 0.63 0.55 1.48
C GLY A 150 1.31 -0.72 1.96
N HIS A 151 2.07 -1.40 1.09
CA HIS A 151 2.83 -2.58 1.47
C HIS A 151 3.96 -2.27 2.45
N THR A 152 4.62 -1.11 2.35
CA THR A 152 5.74 -0.77 3.25
C THR A 152 5.39 -0.81 4.74
N LEU A 153 4.11 -0.76 5.10
CA LEU A 153 3.62 -0.89 6.47
C LEU A 153 3.89 -2.27 7.09
N PHE A 154 4.01 -3.32 6.28
CA PHE A 154 4.19 -4.71 6.73
C PHE A 154 5.64 -5.17 6.90
N ASP A 155 6.59 -4.22 6.92
CA ASP A 155 8.01 -4.54 7.12
C ASP A 155 8.22 -5.41 8.38
N GLY A 156 8.73 -6.63 8.17
CA GLY A 156 9.00 -7.62 9.22
C GLY A 156 7.83 -8.53 9.60
N GLU A 157 6.59 -8.27 9.18
CA GLU A 157 5.43 -9.11 9.56
C GLU A 157 5.51 -10.53 8.96
N TRP A 158 6.08 -10.64 7.75
CA TRP A 158 6.28 -11.91 7.06
C TRP A 158 7.16 -12.92 7.77
N ASN A 159 8.00 -12.45 8.70
CA ASN A 159 8.87 -13.32 9.50
C ASN A 159 8.11 -14.00 10.66
N THR A 160 6.86 -13.63 10.90
CA THR A 160 6.06 -14.14 12.04
C THR A 160 5.15 -15.32 11.68
N VAL A 161 5.06 -15.65 10.40
CA VAL A 161 4.14 -16.68 9.91
C VAL A 161 4.73 -18.08 10.00
N ALA A 162 3.98 -19.01 10.58
CA ALA A 162 4.43 -20.37 10.87
C ALA A 162 3.93 -21.44 9.88
N ASP A 163 2.94 -21.13 9.04
CA ASP A 163 2.34 -22.09 8.11
C ASP A 163 1.86 -21.46 6.79
N ARG A 164 1.68 -22.32 5.78
CA ARG A 164 1.30 -21.95 4.42
C ARG A 164 -0.02 -21.19 4.33
N ALA A 165 -1.03 -21.62 5.08
CA ALA A 165 -2.36 -21.01 5.00
C ALA A 165 -2.34 -19.61 5.62
N SER A 166 -1.64 -19.47 6.75
CA SER A 166 -1.39 -18.18 7.38
C SER A 166 -0.59 -17.23 6.47
N ALA A 167 0.37 -17.74 5.69
CA ALA A 167 1.16 -16.92 4.76
C ALA A 167 0.32 -16.38 3.61
N ILE A 168 -0.55 -17.22 3.05
CA ILE A 168 -1.51 -16.82 2.03
C ILE A 168 -2.48 -15.79 2.58
N ASN A 169 -3.07 -16.03 3.75
CA ASN A 169 -4.04 -15.11 4.34
C ASN A 169 -3.43 -13.76 4.67
N MET A 170 -2.19 -13.75 5.17
CA MET A 170 -1.49 -12.51 5.45
C MET A 170 -1.18 -11.74 4.17
N GLY A 171 -0.69 -12.39 3.12
CA GLY A 171 -0.48 -11.73 1.81
C GLY A 171 -1.76 -11.15 1.21
N LEU A 172 -2.88 -11.86 1.35
CA LEU A 172 -4.16 -11.33 0.89
C LEU A 172 -4.61 -10.13 1.74
N ALA A 173 -4.40 -10.17 3.05
CA ALA A 173 -4.68 -9.03 3.92
C ALA A 173 -3.81 -7.81 3.56
N THR A 174 -2.54 -8.01 3.20
CA THR A 174 -1.67 -6.89 2.78
C THR A 174 -2.15 -6.22 1.50
N GLU A 175 -2.67 -6.98 0.52
CA GLU A 175 -3.34 -6.39 -0.66
C GLU A 175 -4.59 -5.59 -0.27
N GLY A 176 -5.36 -6.11 0.69
CA GLY A 176 -6.53 -5.43 1.22
C GLY A 176 -6.21 -4.06 1.80
N GLU A 177 -5.17 -3.97 2.63
CA GLU A 177 -4.73 -2.70 3.24
C GLU A 177 -4.18 -1.72 2.22
N ALA A 178 -3.31 -2.17 1.31
CA ALA A 178 -2.80 -1.35 0.22
C ALA A 178 -3.96 -0.72 -0.57
N THR A 179 -4.99 -1.52 -0.86
CA THR A 179 -6.19 -1.06 -1.56
C THR A 179 -7.02 -0.07 -0.74
N ILE A 180 -7.13 -0.27 0.58
CA ILE A 180 -7.82 0.69 1.48
C ILE A 180 -7.14 2.06 1.42
N TYR A 181 -5.80 2.11 1.43
CA TYR A 181 -5.06 3.36 1.24
C TYR A 181 -5.26 3.96 -0.15
N SER A 182 -5.26 3.15 -1.21
CA SER A 182 -5.56 3.62 -2.57
C SER A 182 -6.95 4.26 -2.66
N ILE A 183 -7.96 3.73 -1.97
CA ILE A 183 -9.31 4.31 -1.91
C ILE A 183 -9.30 5.64 -1.14
N ALA A 184 -8.61 5.70 0.01
CA ALA A 184 -8.49 6.93 0.79
C ALA A 184 -7.88 8.08 -0.04
N VAL A 185 -6.73 7.81 -0.67
CA VAL A 185 -6.03 8.76 -1.54
C VAL A 185 -6.88 9.15 -2.75
N GLN A 186 -7.55 8.19 -3.40
CA GLN A 186 -8.47 8.49 -4.48
C GLN A 186 -9.55 9.49 -4.04
N ARG A 187 -10.17 9.29 -2.87
CA ARG A 187 -11.24 10.15 -2.37
C ARG A 187 -10.73 11.56 -2.05
N GLU A 188 -9.57 11.67 -1.43
CA GLU A 188 -8.92 12.97 -1.14
C GLU A 188 -8.61 13.77 -2.40
N LEU A 189 -8.07 13.11 -3.42
CA LEU A 189 -7.70 13.74 -4.70
C LEU A 189 -8.94 14.07 -5.54
N THR A 190 -9.93 13.18 -5.57
CA THR A 190 -11.20 13.42 -6.28
C THR A 190 -11.95 14.60 -5.67
N ALA A 191 -11.96 14.74 -4.34
CA ALA A 191 -12.56 15.90 -3.66
C ALA A 191 -11.90 17.25 -4.07
N GLN A 192 -10.66 17.19 -4.56
CA GLN A 192 -9.91 18.35 -5.08
C GLN A 192 -9.96 18.46 -6.61
N GLY A 193 -10.77 17.64 -7.28
CA GLY A 193 -10.91 17.63 -8.74
C GLY A 193 -9.78 16.93 -9.50
N VAL A 194 -8.94 16.16 -8.81
CA VAL A 194 -7.90 15.33 -9.44
C VAL A 194 -8.46 13.92 -9.65
N SER A 195 -8.58 13.52 -10.92
CA SER A 195 -8.95 12.14 -11.26
C SER A 195 -7.84 11.20 -10.83
N PHE A 196 -8.18 10.11 -10.13
CA PHE A 196 -7.22 9.14 -9.60
C PHE A 196 -7.80 7.72 -9.64
N ASN A 197 -7.02 6.76 -10.13
CA ASN A 197 -7.46 5.37 -10.28
C ASN A 197 -7.06 4.54 -9.05
N ILE A 198 -7.81 3.46 -8.80
CA ILE A 198 -7.39 2.40 -7.86
C ILE A 198 -6.70 1.31 -8.69
N PRO A 199 -5.47 0.88 -8.36
CA PRO A 199 -4.76 -0.22 -9.01
C PRO A 199 -5.44 -1.59 -8.83
N ALA A 200 -6.52 -1.81 -9.55
CA ALA A 200 -7.35 -3.00 -9.43
C ALA A 200 -8.12 -3.27 -10.72
N ALA A 201 -8.60 -4.51 -10.89
CA ALA A 201 -9.54 -4.81 -11.96
C ALA A 201 -10.83 -3.97 -11.77
N PRO A 202 -11.32 -3.27 -12.81
CA PRO A 202 -12.51 -2.41 -12.69
C PRO A 202 -13.77 -3.12 -12.17
N ALA A 203 -13.89 -4.43 -12.43
CA ALA A 203 -15.00 -5.24 -11.93
C ALA A 203 -15.06 -5.33 -10.39
N ASN A 204 -13.92 -5.17 -9.71
CA ASN A 204 -13.82 -5.33 -8.26
C ASN A 204 -13.88 -3.98 -7.50
N VAL A 205 -13.59 -2.87 -8.18
CA VAL A 205 -13.52 -1.52 -7.57
C VAL A 205 -14.79 -1.14 -6.80
N ALA A 206 -15.98 -1.53 -7.29
CA ALA A 206 -17.24 -1.27 -6.61
C ALA A 206 -17.34 -2.01 -5.27
N SER A 207 -16.87 -3.27 -5.22
CA SER A 207 -16.83 -4.08 -4.00
C SER A 207 -15.86 -3.47 -2.98
N TYR A 208 -14.67 -3.04 -3.43
CA TYR A 208 -13.67 -2.45 -2.54
C TYR A 208 -14.17 -1.15 -1.90
N ASN A 209 -14.83 -0.30 -2.68
CA ASN A 209 -15.44 0.92 -2.16
C ASN A 209 -16.54 0.64 -1.14
N ALA A 210 -17.38 -0.38 -1.37
CA ALA A 210 -18.41 -0.75 -0.41
C ALA A 210 -17.81 -1.24 0.92
N THR A 211 -16.72 -2.02 0.88
CA THR A 211 -15.99 -2.44 2.08
C THR A 211 -15.36 -1.26 2.81
N TYR A 212 -14.74 -0.34 2.07
CA TYR A 212 -14.18 0.90 2.65
C TYR A 212 -15.27 1.77 3.30
N ASP A 213 -16.44 1.89 2.68
CA ASP A 213 -17.59 2.62 3.24
C ASP A 213 -18.09 1.98 4.54
N ALA A 214 -18.16 0.65 4.60
CA ALA A 214 -18.52 -0.06 5.83
C ALA A 214 -17.51 0.17 6.95
N TYR A 215 -16.21 0.20 6.62
CA TYR A 215 -15.14 0.57 7.55
C TYR A 215 -15.29 2.01 8.07
N GLN A 216 -15.46 2.99 7.17
CA GLN A 216 -15.65 4.39 7.53
C GLN A 216 -16.91 4.62 8.36
N ALA A 217 -17.96 3.84 8.14
CA ALA A 217 -19.19 3.86 8.93
C ALA A 217 -19.07 3.15 10.29
N GLY A 218 -17.90 2.59 10.63
CA GLY A 218 -17.66 1.84 11.87
C GLY A 218 -18.40 0.50 11.94
N GLN A 219 -18.88 -0.02 10.81
CA GLN A 219 -19.63 -1.28 10.75
C GLN A 219 -18.69 -2.50 10.82
N ILE A 220 -17.47 -2.33 10.31
CA ILE A 220 -16.37 -3.30 10.39
C ILE A 220 -15.10 -2.57 10.82
N ASN A 221 -14.19 -3.30 11.46
CA ASN A 221 -12.86 -2.76 11.80
C ASN A 221 -11.89 -2.90 10.62
N TRP A 222 -10.69 -2.32 10.78
CA TRP A 222 -9.63 -2.35 9.79
C TRP A 222 -9.30 -3.79 9.32
N ASP A 223 -8.97 -4.68 10.26
CA ASP A 223 -8.63 -6.08 9.94
C ASP A 223 -9.72 -6.79 9.12
N ALA A 224 -10.99 -6.58 9.45
CA ALA A 224 -12.10 -7.17 8.73
C ALA A 224 -12.26 -6.57 7.32
N ALA A 225 -12.01 -5.27 7.15
CA ALA A 225 -12.02 -4.62 5.83
C ALA A 225 -10.89 -5.14 4.95
N SER A 226 -9.67 -5.20 5.49
CA SER A 226 -8.49 -5.74 4.81
C SER A 226 -8.69 -7.18 4.39
N ALA A 227 -9.22 -8.02 5.29
CA ALA A 227 -9.49 -9.42 4.97
C ALA A 227 -10.58 -9.58 3.89
N GLN A 228 -11.63 -8.76 3.90
CA GLN A 228 -12.70 -8.84 2.89
C GLN A 228 -12.23 -8.42 1.50
N ILE A 229 -11.42 -7.35 1.40
CA ILE A 229 -10.80 -6.97 0.13
C ILE A 229 -9.77 -8.02 -0.29
N GLY A 230 -8.95 -8.53 0.63
CA GLY A 230 -8.01 -9.61 0.37
C GLY A 230 -8.68 -10.88 -0.19
N GLU A 231 -9.85 -11.24 0.33
CA GLU A 231 -10.61 -12.37 -0.21
C GLU A 231 -11.15 -12.11 -1.63
N SER A 232 -11.42 -10.85 -1.96
CA SER A 232 -11.75 -10.46 -3.33
C SER A 232 -10.52 -10.54 -4.24
N PHE A 233 -9.31 -10.20 -3.76
CA PHE A 233 -8.06 -10.47 -4.47
C PHE A 233 -7.83 -11.97 -4.72
N ARG A 234 -8.14 -12.82 -3.72
CA ARG A 234 -8.04 -14.28 -3.85
C ARG A 234 -8.80 -14.80 -5.06
N ASN A 235 -10.02 -14.30 -5.25
CA ASN A 235 -11.01 -14.87 -6.17
C ASN A 235 -11.19 -14.07 -7.48
N GLY A 236 -10.86 -12.78 -7.46
CA GLY A 236 -11.27 -11.82 -8.48
C GLY A 236 -10.12 -11.02 -9.11
N GLU A 237 -8.92 -11.04 -8.54
CA GLU A 237 -7.73 -10.41 -9.12
C GLU A 237 -6.77 -11.45 -9.68
N ARG A 238 -6.01 -11.07 -10.70
CA ARG A 238 -5.09 -11.94 -11.44
C ARG A 238 -3.74 -11.26 -11.60
N ILE A 239 -2.68 -12.04 -11.48
CA ILE A 239 -1.30 -11.56 -11.65
C ILE A 239 -0.84 -11.99 -13.04
N ASP A 240 -0.60 -11.01 -13.90
CA ASP A 240 0.07 -11.20 -15.19
C ASP A 240 1.57 -11.41 -14.96
N VAL A 241 1.96 -12.67 -14.79
CA VAL A 241 3.36 -13.07 -14.60
C VAL A 241 4.18 -13.04 -15.88
N ASN A 242 3.54 -12.91 -17.05
CA ASN A 242 4.19 -13.02 -18.35
C ASN A 242 4.24 -11.68 -19.11
N GLY A 243 3.73 -10.60 -18.53
CA GLY A 243 3.67 -9.28 -19.16
C GLY A 243 2.85 -9.29 -20.46
N THR A 244 1.88 -10.19 -20.57
CA THR A 244 1.02 -10.34 -21.75
C THR A 244 -0.44 -10.07 -21.34
N PRO A 245 -0.88 -8.80 -21.39
CA PRO A 245 -2.17 -8.37 -20.80
C PRO A 245 -3.43 -9.02 -21.38
N ALA A 246 -3.30 -9.76 -22.49
CA ALA A 246 -4.42 -10.32 -23.24
C ALA A 246 -4.57 -11.84 -23.10
N ASN A 247 -3.70 -12.52 -22.33
CA ASN A 247 -3.79 -13.96 -22.13
C ASN A 247 -4.02 -14.34 -20.66
N ALA A 248 -5.24 -14.09 -20.18
CA ALA A 248 -5.67 -14.48 -18.83
C ALA A 248 -5.58 -16.00 -18.53
N ALA A 249 -5.31 -16.84 -19.55
CA ALA A 249 -5.13 -18.27 -19.35
C ALA A 249 -3.80 -18.62 -18.64
N ASP A 250 -2.81 -17.72 -18.69
CA ASP A 250 -1.51 -17.92 -18.05
C ASP A 250 -1.35 -17.12 -16.74
N ASP A 251 -2.36 -16.34 -16.36
CA ASP A 251 -2.35 -15.56 -15.13
C ASP A 251 -2.54 -16.47 -13.91
N ILE A 252 -1.79 -16.19 -12.86
CA ILE A 252 -1.95 -16.87 -11.57
C ILE A 252 -2.85 -16.07 -10.63
N THR A 253 -3.52 -16.76 -9.71
CA THR A 253 -4.23 -16.11 -8.61
C THR A 253 -3.26 -15.60 -7.55
N TYR A 254 -3.69 -14.64 -6.75
CA TYR A 254 -2.93 -14.20 -5.57
C TYR A 254 -2.69 -15.35 -4.57
N GLU A 255 -3.65 -16.27 -4.43
CA GLU A 255 -3.46 -17.49 -3.63
C GLU A 255 -2.33 -18.38 -4.16
N GLN A 256 -2.28 -18.59 -5.47
CA GLN A 256 -1.21 -19.35 -6.11
C GLN A 256 0.15 -18.67 -5.93
N TYR A 257 0.19 -17.34 -6.05
CA TYR A 257 1.41 -16.56 -5.84
C TYR A 257 1.94 -16.72 -4.41
N TYR A 258 1.14 -16.40 -3.40
CA TYR A 258 1.57 -16.46 -2.01
C TYR A 258 1.84 -17.90 -1.55
N GLY A 259 1.09 -18.87 -2.06
CA GLY A 259 1.35 -20.29 -1.84
C GLY A 259 2.69 -20.73 -2.42
N SER A 260 2.98 -20.36 -3.68
CA SER A 260 4.26 -20.69 -4.34
C SER A 260 5.45 -20.01 -3.67
N TYR A 261 5.28 -18.77 -3.19
CA TYR A 261 6.29 -18.10 -2.40
C TYR A 261 6.61 -18.90 -1.13
N TRP A 262 5.59 -19.29 -0.36
CA TRP A 262 5.78 -20.11 0.84
C TRP A 262 6.51 -21.43 0.53
N ASP A 263 6.03 -22.14 -0.49
CA ASP A 263 6.56 -23.45 -0.90
C ASP A 263 8.04 -23.34 -1.35
N SER A 264 8.43 -22.22 -1.96
CA SER A 264 9.83 -21.95 -2.35
C SER A 264 10.79 -21.78 -1.15
N LYS A 265 10.26 -21.42 0.02
CA LYS A 265 11.04 -21.22 1.26
C LYS A 265 10.97 -22.42 2.21
N HIS A 266 9.99 -23.30 2.01
CA HIS A 266 9.76 -24.50 2.81
C HIS A 266 9.63 -25.73 1.90
N PRO A 267 10.69 -26.12 1.17
CA PRO A 267 10.63 -27.27 0.29
C PRO A 267 10.30 -28.53 1.10
N PRO A 268 9.46 -29.44 0.57
CA PRO A 268 9.18 -30.69 1.25
C PRO A 268 10.49 -31.45 1.51
N ALA A 269 10.65 -31.99 2.72
CA ALA A 269 11.78 -32.83 3.05
C ALA A 269 11.81 -34.03 2.09
N GLY A 270 12.87 -34.12 1.29
CA GLY A 270 13.09 -35.21 0.33
C GLY A 270 13.45 -36.53 0.97
#